data_AF-A0A974VRX8-F1
#
_entry.id   AF-A0A974VRX8-F1
#
_cell.length_a   1.000
_cell.length_b   1.000
_cell.length_c   1.000
_cell.angle_alpha   90.00
_cell.angle_beta   90.00
_cell.angle_gamma   90.00
#
_symmetry.space_group_name_H-M   'P 1'
#
loop_
_entity.id
_entity.type
_entity.pdbx_description
1 polymer ?
#
loop_
_entity_poly.entity_id
_entity_poly.type
_entity_poly.pdbx_seq_one_letter_code
_entity_poly.pdbx_strand_id
1 'polypeptide(L)' 'MFISRTAGALLLAVFLGSLQGCAEVKPWERGNLAREEMALDPYPALNKFRDHIFTSKEASQGGHGGSGGGCGCN' A
#
# COMPACT_ATOMS: atom_id res chain seq x y z
N MET A 1 -10.86 17.31 -42.97
CA MET A 1 -10.04 16.20 -42.45
C MET A 1 -8.91 16.66 -41.50
N PHE A 2 -8.29 17.82 -41.71
CA PHE A 2 -7.29 18.36 -40.75
C PHE A 2 -7.88 18.78 -39.40
N ILE A 3 -9.05 19.44 -39.42
CA ILE A 3 -9.78 19.91 -38.22
C ILE A 3 -10.24 18.76 -37.30
N SER A 4 -10.63 17.61 -37.87
CA SER A 4 -11.06 16.44 -37.08
C SER A 4 -9.88 15.71 -36.41
N ARG A 5 -8.69 15.75 -37.03
CA ARG A 5 -7.46 15.17 -36.46
C ARG A 5 -6.90 16.04 -35.33
N THR A 6 -6.95 17.37 -35.46
CA THR A 6 -6.53 18.30 -34.40
C THR A 6 -7.50 18.28 -33.22
N ALA A 7 -8.81 18.18 -33.46
CA ALA A 7 -9.82 18.03 -32.41
C ALA A 7 -9.63 16.74 -31.60
N GLY A 8 -9.33 15.62 -32.27
CA GLY A 8 -9.04 14.35 -31.60
C GLY A 8 -7.77 14.41 -30.73
N ALA A 9 -6.71 15.08 -31.21
CA ALA A 9 -5.48 15.26 -30.44
C ALA A 9 -5.69 16.14 -29.19
N LEU A 10 -6.51 17.19 -29.30
CA LEU A 10 -6.85 18.08 -28.18
C LEU A 10 -7.66 17.34 -27.10
N LEU A 11 -8.65 16.54 -27.50
CA LEU A 11 -9.44 15.73 -26.56
C LEU A 11 -8.59 14.69 -25.83
N LEU A 12 -7.64 14.05 -26.54
CA LEU A 12 -6.72 13.09 -25.94
C LEU A 12 -5.78 13.76 -24.92
N ALA A 13 -5.26 14.95 -25.22
CA ALA A 13 -4.39 15.70 -24.32
C ALA A 13 -5.10 16.11 -23.02
N VAL A 14 -6.38 16.52 -23.12
CA VAL A 14 -7.20 16.84 -21.94
C VAL A 14 -7.44 15.60 -21.07
N PHE A 15 -7.75 14.46 -21.70
CA PHE A 15 -7.97 13.20 -20.99
C PHE A 15 -6.71 12.69 -20.26
N LEU A 16 -5.54 12.85 -20.88
CA LEU A 16 -4.25 12.53 -20.27
C LEU A 16 -3.92 13.46 -19.10
N GLY A 17 -4.32 14.74 -19.16
CA GLY A 17 -4.12 15.70 -18.07
C GLY A 17 -4.95 15.42 -16.82
N SER A 18 -6.11 14.76 -16.95
CA SER A 18 -6.97 14.41 -15.81
C SER A 18 -6.48 13.22 -14.97
N LEU A 19 -5.46 12.50 -15.42
CA LEU A 19 -4.87 11.35 -14.71
C LEU A 19 -3.79 11.77 -13.68
N GLN A 20 -3.56 13.07 -13.49
CA GLN A 20 -2.60 13.58 -12.50
C GLN A 20 -3.16 13.40 -11.08
N GLY A 21 -2.62 12.45 -10.33
CA GLY A 21 -3.07 12.11 -8.97
C GLY A 21 -2.09 12.47 -7.84
N CYS A 22 -0.92 13.02 -8.15
CA CYS A 22 0.06 13.41 -7.13
C CYS A 22 -0.22 14.83 -6.64
N ALA A 23 -0.86 14.95 -5.48
CA ALA A 23 -0.96 16.21 -4.74
C ALA A 23 0.15 16.27 -3.69
N GLU A 24 0.88 17.38 -3.64
CA GLU A 24 1.87 17.63 -2.59
C GLU A 24 1.14 17.94 -1.27
N VAL A 25 1.25 17.03 -0.29
CA VAL A 25 0.62 17.19 1.03
C VAL A 25 1.64 17.74 2.01
N LYS A 26 1.33 18.86 2.67
CA LYS A 26 2.26 19.47 3.63
C LYS A 26 2.44 18.55 4.85
N PRO A 27 3.62 18.54 5.50
CA PRO A 27 3.90 17.63 6.60
C PRO A 27 2.87 17.65 7.73
N TRP A 28 2.30 18.81 8.05
CA TRP A 28 1.30 19.01 9.11
C TRP A 28 -0.12 18.60 8.70
N GLU A 29 -0.43 18.47 7.41
CA GLU A 29 -1.73 18.00 6.92
C GLU A 29 -1.86 16.49 7.06
N ARG A 30 -0.73 15.76 7.04
CA ARG A 30 -0.71 14.29 7.17
C ARG A 30 -1.37 13.78 8.45
N GLY A 31 -1.29 14.53 9.56
CA GLY A 31 -1.95 14.16 10.82
C GLY A 31 -3.49 14.14 10.71
N ASN A 32 -4.06 14.97 9.84
CA ASN A 32 -5.51 15.03 9.62
C ASN A 32 -5.97 14.06 8.51
N LEU A 33 -5.10 13.75 7.54
CA LEU A 33 -5.41 12.80 6.46
C LEU A 33 -5.25 11.33 6.89
N ALA A 34 -4.30 11.03 7.77
CA ALA A 34 -4.04 9.67 8.26
C ALA A 34 -5.03 9.30 9.38
N ARG A 35 -6.24 8.89 9.00
CA ARG A 35 -7.22 8.37 9.96
C ARG A 35 -6.74 7.05 10.55
N GLU A 36 -7.17 6.76 11.78
CA GLU A 36 -6.82 5.53 12.51
C GLU A 36 -7.25 4.26 11.76
N GLU A 37 -8.38 4.32 11.04
CA GLU A 37 -8.89 3.25 10.17
C GLU A 37 -7.99 2.92 8.96
N MET A 38 -7.07 3.82 8.59
CA MET A 38 -6.10 3.60 7.50
C MET A 38 -4.76 3.06 8.01
N ALA A 39 -4.66 2.75 9.31
CA ALA A 39 -3.46 2.13 9.86
C ALA A 39 -3.18 0.79 9.16
N LEU A 40 -1.91 0.56 8.82
CA LEU A 40 -1.44 -0.71 8.23
C LEU A 40 -1.79 -1.91 9.12
N ASP A 41 -1.75 -1.69 10.42
CA ASP A 41 -2.22 -2.64 11.42
C ASP A 41 -3.15 -1.91 12.42
N PRO A 42 -4.47 -2.04 12.25
CA PRO A 42 -5.44 -1.42 13.15
C PRO A 42 -5.46 -2.06 14.55
N TYR A 43 -4.97 -3.30 14.72
CA TYR A 43 -5.04 -4.05 15.97
C TYR A 43 -3.69 -4.72 16.30
N PRO A 44 -2.64 -3.93 16.57
CA PRO A 44 -1.28 -4.45 16.71
C PRO A 44 -1.10 -5.42 17.87
N ALA A 45 -1.87 -5.25 18.96
CA ALA A 45 -1.84 -6.18 20.08
C ALA A 45 -2.43 -7.56 19.70
N LEU A 46 -3.52 -7.56 18.94
CA LEU A 46 -4.18 -8.78 18.51
C LEU A 46 -3.37 -9.51 17.44
N ASN A 47 -2.76 -8.77 16.51
CA ASN A 47 -1.87 -9.35 15.51
C ASN A 47 -0.63 -9.97 16.16
N LYS A 48 0.04 -9.27 17.09
CA LYS A 48 1.15 -9.84 17.87
C LYS A 48 0.75 -11.10 18.63
N PHE A 49 -0.45 -11.13 19.21
CA PHE A 49 -0.94 -12.32 19.91
C PHE A 49 -1.15 -13.50 18.95
N ARG A 50 -1.72 -13.26 17.78
CA ARG A 50 -1.90 -14.29 16.73
C ARG A 50 -0.57 -14.79 16.20
N ASP A 51 0.38 -13.88 15.96
CA ASP A 51 1.74 -14.23 15.53
C ASP A 51 2.43 -15.10 16.58
N HIS A 52 2.32 -14.77 17.87
CA HIS A 52 2.86 -15.59 18.94
C HIS A 52 2.29 -17.01 18.93
N ILE A 53 0.97 -17.16 18.76
CA ILE A 53 0.33 -18.48 18.63
C ILE A 53 0.83 -19.23 17.41
N PHE A 54 0.90 -18.55 16.27
CA PHE A 54 1.32 -19.14 15.00
C PHE A 54 2.77 -19.61 15.07
N THR A 55 3.70 -18.77 15.52
CA THR A 55 5.11 -19.15 15.71
C THR A 55 5.25 -20.29 16.71
N SER A 56 4.48 -20.31 17.79
CA SER A 56 4.54 -21.39 18.79
C SER A 56 4.15 -22.76 18.21
N LYS A 57 3.32 -22.79 17.15
CA LYS A 57 2.84 -24.01 16.52
C LYS A 57 3.62 -24.37 15.27
N GLU A 58 3.96 -23.38 14.44
CA GLU A 58 4.36 -23.55 13.04
C GLU A 58 5.62 -22.75 12.69
N ALA A 59 6.50 -22.43 13.66
CA ALA A 59 7.74 -21.68 13.43
C ALA A 59 8.62 -22.25 12.29
N SER A 60 8.59 -23.57 12.10
CA SER A 60 9.32 -24.29 11.07
C SER A 60 8.80 -24.06 9.65
N GLN A 61 7.57 -23.56 9.50
CA GLN A 61 6.95 -23.28 8.20
C GLN A 61 7.27 -21.87 7.66
N GLY A 62 7.90 -21.01 8.47
CA GLY A 62 8.21 -19.62 8.11
C GLY A 62 7.02 -18.67 8.34
N GLY A 63 7.18 -17.73 9.28
CA GLY A 63 6.15 -16.74 9.66
C GLY A 63 6.26 -15.40 8.93
N HIS A 64 5.37 -14.46 9.29
CA HIS A 64 5.16 -13.15 8.64
C HIS A 64 6.27 -12.09 8.86
N GLY A 65 7.46 -12.49 9.32
CA GLY A 65 8.61 -11.63 9.50
C GLY A 65 9.86 -12.48 9.40
N GLY A 66 10.84 -12.03 8.61
CA GLY A 66 12.06 -12.77 8.28
C GLY A 66 12.87 -13.18 9.52
N SER A 67 12.53 -14.33 10.07
CA SER A 67 13.36 -15.26 10.84
C SER A 67 12.42 -16.43 11.21
N GLY A 68 12.02 -17.19 10.18
CA GLY A 68 11.35 -18.46 10.38
C GLY A 68 12.31 -19.40 11.10
N GLY A 69 11.89 -19.93 12.24
CA GLY A 69 12.59 -20.99 12.95
C GLY A 69 12.45 -22.33 12.23
N GLY A 70 12.93 -22.42 11.00
CA GLY A 70 13.21 -23.67 10.32
C GLY A 70 14.53 -24.26 10.80
N CYS A 71 14.67 -25.58 10.74
CA CYS A 71 15.98 -26.24 10.76
C CYS A 71 16.78 -25.64 9.60
N GLY A 72 17.73 -24.75 9.88
CA GLY A 72 18.45 -23.93 8.91
C GLY A 72 19.36 -24.72 7.96
N CYS A 73 18.80 -25.64 7.19
CA CYS A 73 19.47 -26.32 6.10
C CYS A 73 19.49 -25.38 4.89
N ASN A 74 20.56 -24.57 4.80
CA ASN A 74 21.09 -24.12 3.52
C ASN A 74 21.68 -25.33 2.78
#